data_AF-A0A731GVI1-F1
#
_entry.id   AF-A0A731GVI1-F1
#
_cell.length_a   1.000
_cell.length_b   1.000
_cell.length_c   1.000
_cell.angle_alpha   90.00
_cell.angle_beta   90.00
_cell.angle_gamma   90.00
#
_symmetry.space_group_name_H-M   'P 1'
#
loop_
_entity.id
_entity.type
_entity.pdbx_description
1 polymer ?
#
loop_
_entity_poly.entity_id
_entity_poly.type
_entity_poly.pdbx_seq_one_letter_code
_entity_poly.pdbx_strand_id
1 'polypeptide(L)' 'RYLYDWMPSLDMFYSGMMDIERQFSFRFILDAVAKHRMVYNNEFFYGTASVSKFETDYVEKVLSVRKNII' A
#
# COMPACT_ATOMS: atom_id res chain seq x y z
N ARG A 1 5.51 7.36 -0.58
CA ARG A 1 6.93 7.51 -0.17
C ARG A 1 7.23 6.63 1.03
N TYR A 2 6.59 6.86 2.18
CA TYR A 2 6.80 6.06 3.41
C TYR A 2 6.41 4.58 3.31
N LEU A 3 5.57 4.21 2.34
CA LEU A 3 5.25 2.79 2.08
C LEU A 3 6.50 1.96 1.76
N TYR A 4 7.49 2.53 1.09
CA TYR A 4 8.69 1.80 0.71
C TYR A 4 9.65 1.55 1.87
N ASP A 5 9.59 2.38 2.92
CA ASP A 5 10.40 2.20 4.13
C ASP A 5 9.95 0.97 4.92
N TRP A 6 8.72 0.51 4.67
CA TRP A 6 8.12 -0.66 5.31
C TRP A 6 8.23 -1.92 4.44
N MET A 7 8.81 -1.81 3.23
CA MET A 7 9.15 -2.99 2.43
C MET A 7 10.44 -3.61 2.95
N PRO A 8 10.50 -4.95 3.12
CA PRO A 8 11.75 -5.62 3.43
C PRO A 8 12.72 -5.49 2.25
N SER A 9 14.01 -5.36 2.56
CA SER A 9 15.08 -5.59 1.58
C SER A 9 15.14 -7.07 1.19
N LEU A 10 15.81 -7.39 0.08
CA LEU A 10 15.93 -8.77 -0.42
C LEU A 10 16.57 -9.71 0.61
N ASP A 11 17.57 -9.21 1.33
CA ASP A 11 18.26 -9.85 2.44
C ASP A 11 17.35 -10.06 3.66
N MET A 12 16.49 -9.09 3.98
CA MET A 12 15.52 -9.23 5.07
C MET A 12 14.34 -10.13 4.72
N PHE A 13 14.07 -10.35 3.43
CA PHE A 13 12.87 -11.05 2.95
C PHE A 13 12.71 -12.44 3.56
N TYR A 14 13.77 -13.26 3.54
CA TYR A 14 13.74 -14.60 4.12
C TYR A 14 13.41 -14.58 5.62
N SER A 15 14.03 -13.67 6.37
CA SER A 15 13.75 -13.52 7.81
C SER A 15 12.35 -13.00 8.08
N GLY A 16 11.86 -12.09 7.24
CA GLY A 16 10.52 -11.50 7.34
C GLY A 16 9.42 -12.49 6.96
N MET A 17 9.69 -13.44 6.07
CA MET A 17 8.74 -14.53 5.74
C MET A 17 8.57 -15.55 6.87
N MET A 18 9.46 -15.60 7.84
CA MET A 18 9.31 -16.47 9.01
C MET A 18 8.53 -15.80 10.16
N ASP A 19 8.34 -14.49 10.07
CA ASP A 19 7.64 -13.68 11.08
C ASP A 19 6.25 -13.28 10.56
N ILE A 20 5.21 -13.70 11.26
CA ILE A 20 3.82 -13.49 10.85
C ILE A 20 3.42 -12.01 10.87
N GLU A 21 3.96 -11.21 11.79
CA GLU A 21 3.65 -9.79 11.90
C GLU A 21 4.21 -9.04 10.70
N ARG A 22 5.47 -9.35 10.35
CA ARG A 22 6.13 -8.81 9.15
C ARG A 22 5.44 -9.23 7.86
N GLN A 23 4.95 -10.46 7.78
CA GLN A 23 4.15 -10.91 6.63
C GLN A 23 2.88 -10.06 6.46
N PHE A 24 2.16 -9.75 7.55
CA PHE A 24 0.98 -8.91 7.49
C PHE A 24 1.31 -7.48 7.06
N SER A 25 2.34 -6.87 7.67
CA SER A 25 2.81 -5.54 7.26
C SER A 25 3.18 -5.51 5.78
N PHE A 26 3.95 -6.50 5.31
CA PHE A 26 4.35 -6.60 3.91
C PHE A 26 3.15 -6.70 2.97
N ARG A 27 2.15 -7.52 3.32
CA ARG A 27 0.94 -7.70 2.50
C ARG A 27 0.12 -6.43 2.40
N PHE A 28 0.01 -5.66 3.50
CA PHE A 28 -0.62 -4.34 3.50
C PHE A 28 0.11 -3.31 2.63
N ILE A 29 1.45 -3.31 2.65
CA ILE A 29 2.25 -2.42 1.81
C ILE A 29 2.07 -2.76 0.32
N LEU A 30 2.09 -4.05 -0.03
CA LEU A 30 1.85 -4.49 -1.41
C LEU A 30 0.46 -4.10 -1.92
N ASP A 31 -0.58 -4.22 -1.09
CA ASP A 31 -1.92 -3.76 -1.40
C ASP A 31 -1.95 -2.24 -1.69
N ALA A 32 -1.31 -1.43 -0.84
CA ALA A 32 -1.23 0.01 -1.02
C ALA A 32 -0.51 0.42 -2.33
N VAL A 33 0.60 -0.26 -2.67
CA VAL A 33 1.35 -0.02 -3.91
C VAL A 33 0.51 -0.40 -5.15
N ALA A 34 -0.18 -1.54 -5.08
CA ALA A 34 -1.08 -1.99 -6.13
C ALA A 34 -2.23 -1.00 -6.38
N LYS A 35 -2.89 -0.53 -5.31
CA LYS A 35 -3.95 0.48 -5.38
C LYS A 35 -3.48 1.81 -5.96
N HIS A 36 -2.26 2.23 -5.64
CA HIS A 36 -1.67 3.42 -6.28
C HIS A 36 -1.52 3.26 -7.80
N ARG A 37 -1.22 2.05 -8.29
CA ARG A 37 -1.14 1.77 -9.73
C ARG A 37 -2.51 1.63 -10.40
N MET A 38 -3.55 1.24 -9.65
CA MET A 38 -4.93 1.14 -10.14
C MET A 38 -5.47 2.44 -10.71
N VAL A 39 -5.05 3.59 -10.19
CA VAL A 39 -5.46 4.91 -10.71
C VAL A 39 -4.94 5.14 -12.14
N TYR A 40 -3.81 4.51 -12.51
CA TYR A 40 -3.18 4.69 -13.81
C TYR A 40 -3.51 3.57 -14.81
N ASN A 41 -3.93 2.40 -14.31
CA ASN A 41 -4.26 1.25 -15.16
C ASN A 41 -5.46 0.46 -14.61
N ASN A 42 -6.52 0.39 -15.42
CA ASN A 42 -7.81 -0.21 -15.08
C ASN A 42 -7.89 -1.72 -15.36
N GLU A 43 -6.88 -2.33 -15.98
CA GLU A 43 -6.95 -3.72 -16.47
C GLU A 43 -6.35 -4.76 -15.51
N PHE A 44 -5.78 -4.33 -14.38
CA PHE A 44 -5.11 -5.25 -13.46
C PHE A 44 -6.07 -5.86 -12.44
N PHE A 45 -6.19 -7.18 -12.48
CA PHE A 45 -6.63 -7.95 -11.33
C PHE A 45 -5.52 -7.91 -10.27
N TYR A 46 -5.70 -7.06 -9.25
CA TYR A 46 -4.76 -6.94 -8.15
C TYR A 46 -4.92 -8.13 -7.21
N GLY A 47 -4.16 -9.20 -7.44
CA GLY A 47 -4.09 -10.38 -6.55
C GLY A 47 -3.47 -10.10 -5.17
N THR A 48 -3.13 -8.84 -4.89
CA THR A 48 -2.58 -8.34 -3.62
C THR A 48 -3.61 -7.59 -2.77
N ALA A 49 -4.87 -7.52 -3.21
CA ALA A 49 -5.92 -6.79 -2.51
C ALA A 49 -6.20 -7.39 -1.12
N SER A 50 -5.79 -6.69 -0.07
CA SER A 50 -6.05 -7.08 1.32
C SER A 50 -7.34 -6.45 1.84
N VAL A 51 -7.60 -5.19 1.44
CA VAL A 51 -8.85 -4.49 1.76
C VAL A 51 -9.51 -4.00 0.47
N SER A 52 -10.83 -4.09 0.38
CA SER A 52 -11.58 -3.58 -0.77
C SER A 52 -11.42 -2.06 -0.93
N LYS A 53 -11.36 -1.57 -2.17
CA LYS A 53 -11.41 -0.12 -2.44
C LYS A 53 -12.75 0.54 -2.07
N PHE A 54 -13.78 -0.28 -1.88
CA PHE A 54 -15.13 0.16 -1.53
C PHE A 54 -15.31 0.30 -0.02
N GLU A 55 -14.31 -0.09 0.78
CA GLU A 55 -14.36 0.07 2.23
C GLU A 55 -14.11 1.53 2.60
N THR A 56 -15.07 2.17 3.28
CA THR A 56 -15.07 3.62 3.51
C THR A 56 -13.86 4.11 4.30
N ASP A 57 -13.36 3.28 5.22
CA ASP A 57 -12.21 3.62 6.06
C ASP A 57 -10.87 3.56 5.32
N TYR A 58 -10.84 2.94 4.13
CA TYR A 58 -9.63 2.70 3.33
C TYR A 58 -9.66 3.41 1.97
N VAL A 59 -10.54 4.41 1.82
CA VAL A 59 -10.60 5.25 0.63
C VAL A 59 -9.39 6.16 0.55
N GLU A 60 -8.92 6.40 -0.68
CA GLU A 60 -7.84 7.34 -0.95
C GLU A 60 -8.19 8.76 -0.45
N LYS A 61 -7.27 9.38 0.27
CA LYS A 61 -7.40 10.79 0.64
C LYS A 61 -6.91 11.65 -0.51
N VAL A 62 -7.84 12.40 -1.12
CA VAL A 62 -7.48 13.42 -2.11
C VAL A 62 -6.81 14.58 -1.38
N LEU A 63 -5.57 14.91 -1.79
CA LEU A 63 -4.85 16.05 -1.24
C LEU A 63 -5.58 17.35 -1.63
N SER A 64 -5.91 18.15 -0.63
CA SER A 64 -6.46 19.49 -0.87
C SER A 64 -5.39 20.44 -1.41
N VAL A 65 -5.83 21.41 -2.20
CA VAL A 65 -4.95 22.49 -2.69
C VAL A 65 -4.39 23.24 -1.48
N ARG A 66 -3.10 23.58 -1.53
CA ARG A 66 -2.44 24.37 -0.47
C ARG A 66 -3.24 25.65 -0.22
N LYS A 67 -3.67 25.85 1.02
CA LYS A 67 -4.26 27.12 1.45
C LYS A 67 -3.14 28.12 1.70
N ASN A 68 -3.22 29.29 1.07
CA ASN A 68 -2.36 30.40 1.45
C ASN A 68 -2.73 30.84 2.86
N ILE A 69 -1.72 30.89 3.73
CA ILE A 69 -1.84 31.50 5.04
C ILE A 69 -1.62 33.00 4.79
N ILE A 70 -2.69 33.79 4.89
CA ILE A 70 -2.66 35.26 4.84
C ILE A 70 -2.17 35.76 6.19
#